data_AF-A0A527W545-F1
#
_entry.id   AF-A0A527W545-F1
#
_cell.length_a   1.000
_cell.length_b   1.000
_cell.length_c   1.000
_cell.angle_alpha   90.00
_cell.angle_beta   90.00
_cell.angle_gamma   90.00
#
_symmetry.space_group_name_H-M   'P 1'
#
loop_
_entity.id
_entity.type
_entity.pdbx_description
1 polymer ?
#
loop_
_entity_poly.entity_id
_entity_poly.type
_entity_poly.pdbx_seq_one_letter_code
_entity_poly.pdbx_strand_id
1 'polypeptide(L)'
;MALRPQARFVKTDDENIITKVVRFNNSQNKLQAADFRSTDQIQERLRLEFDKIPEAEYEGGRRGGASDTIKRRKNLLPSYTVGQALSAFHGDPVTAYDKKSDIWVSETLYRRFFTERTTARHIVFCYSLLDAINRTRISLLEKSKKNADKLTEIEKEQLVFLNRKGASFLLVYAISQSIETICGKSVPNRFDLQFRDNITPETAARRWLPVIEVFLSLHTQLEDAFSRNRISNESVKKGVPKFVGIVASLRKLHQQIFSDFAKNVQL
;
A
#
# COMPACT_ATOMS: atom_id res chain seq x y z
N MET A 1 19.38 17.63 -27.83
CA MET A 1 19.01 19.00 -27.40
C MET A 1 18.45 18.91 -25.98
N ALA A 2 19.22 19.28 -24.96
CA ALA A 2 18.82 19.14 -23.56
C ALA A 2 18.06 20.40 -23.12
N LEU A 3 16.78 20.25 -22.77
CA LEU A 3 15.99 21.31 -22.15
C LEU A 3 16.51 21.52 -20.72
N ARG A 4 17.16 22.67 -20.48
CA ARG A 4 17.48 23.12 -19.12
C ARG A 4 16.19 23.61 -18.47
N PRO A 5 15.80 23.12 -17.27
CA PRO A 5 14.66 23.71 -16.57
C PRO A 5 15.01 25.14 -16.20
N GLN A 6 14.17 26.09 -16.60
CA GLN A 6 14.27 27.46 -16.11
C GLN A 6 13.73 27.50 -14.69
N ALA A 7 14.62 27.51 -13.70
CA ALA A 7 14.27 27.77 -12.31
C ALA A 7 14.53 29.25 -11.99
N ARG A 8 13.56 29.91 -11.37
CA ARG A 8 13.74 31.25 -10.78
C ARG A 8 13.79 31.09 -9.27
N PHE A 9 14.85 31.59 -8.66
CA PHE A 9 15.01 31.61 -7.21
C PHE A 9 14.66 33.01 -6.70
N VAL A 10 13.80 33.07 -5.70
CA VAL A 10 13.47 34.31 -4.98
C VAL A 10 13.89 34.09 -3.53
N LYS A 11 14.80 34.92 -3.03
CA LYS A 11 15.24 34.93 -1.64
C LYS A 11 14.72 36.20 -0.98
N THR A 12 14.03 36.05 0.13
CA THR A 12 13.54 37.16 0.95
C THR A 12 13.50 36.71 2.40
N ASP A 13 13.80 37.61 3.32
CA ASP A 13 13.74 37.36 4.76
C ASP A 13 12.39 37.87 5.36
N ASP A 14 11.48 38.37 4.51
CA ASP A 14 10.16 38.87 4.89
C ASP A 14 9.10 37.76 4.80
N GLU A 15 8.62 37.30 5.95
CA GLU A 15 7.60 36.23 6.07
C GLU A 15 6.27 36.57 5.37
N ASN A 16 5.91 37.85 5.24
CA ASN A 16 4.68 38.26 4.57
C ASN A 16 4.77 38.05 3.05
N ILE A 17 5.95 38.28 2.47
CA ILE A 17 6.20 38.05 1.04
C ILE A 17 6.21 36.54 0.76
N ILE A 18 6.82 35.74 1.62
CA ILE A 18 6.80 34.27 1.51
C ILE A 18 5.36 33.76 1.50
N THR A 19 4.55 34.21 2.45
CA THR A 19 3.13 33.83 2.56
C THR A 19 2.33 34.22 1.31
N LYS A 20 2.56 35.42 0.78
CA LYS A 20 1.92 35.89 -0.46
C LYS A 20 2.36 35.07 -1.67
N VAL A 21 3.66 34.79 -1.83
CA VAL A 21 4.19 33.99 -2.94
C VAL A 21 3.61 32.58 -2.91
N VAL A 22 3.57 31.94 -1.74
CA VAL A 22 2.94 30.63 -1.55
C VAL A 22 1.44 30.69 -1.89
N ARG A 23 0.71 31.68 -1.38
CA ARG A 23 -0.72 31.88 -1.66
C ARG A 23 -1.01 32.07 -3.14
N PHE A 24 -0.26 32.93 -3.83
CA PHE A 24 -0.46 33.21 -5.25
C PHE A 24 -0.04 32.02 -6.12
N ASN A 25 1.06 31.34 -5.79
CA ASN A 25 1.47 30.12 -6.49
C ASN A 25 0.40 29.01 -6.37
N ASN A 26 -0.13 28.80 -5.16
CA ASN A 26 -1.22 27.86 -4.91
C ASN A 26 -2.51 28.26 -5.64
N SER A 27 -2.81 29.57 -5.75
CA SER A 27 -4.00 30.06 -6.48
C SER A 27 -3.90 29.95 -8.00
N GLN A 28 -2.69 29.91 -8.56
CA GLN A 28 -2.47 29.70 -9.99
C GLN A 28 -2.43 28.22 -10.39
N ASN A 29 -2.17 27.32 -9.44
CA ASN A 29 -2.37 25.90 -9.66
C ASN A 29 -3.88 25.62 -9.77
N LYS A 30 -4.32 25.01 -10.88
CA LYS A 30 -5.72 24.56 -11.04
C LYS A 30 -6.09 23.67 -9.85
N LEU A 31 -7.12 24.06 -9.10
CA LEU A 31 -7.75 23.22 -8.06
C LEU A 31 -8.06 21.86 -8.66
N GLN A 32 -7.48 20.80 -8.09
CA GLN A 32 -7.74 19.43 -8.51
C GLN A 32 -8.82 18.82 -7.62
N ALA A 33 -9.60 17.86 -8.14
CA ALA A 33 -10.61 17.15 -7.36
C ALA A 33 -10.04 16.53 -6.06
N ALA A 34 -8.75 16.17 -6.06
CA ALA A 34 -8.02 15.69 -4.90
C ALA A 34 -7.93 16.72 -3.75
N ASP A 35 -7.90 18.02 -4.06
CA ASP A 35 -7.80 19.08 -3.05
C ASP A 35 -9.09 19.18 -2.21
N PHE A 36 -10.24 18.84 -2.79
CA PHE A 36 -11.53 18.76 -2.10
C PHE A 36 -11.70 17.49 -1.24
N ARG A 37 -10.92 16.43 -1.50
CA ARG A 37 -10.99 15.19 -0.68
C ARG A 37 -10.51 15.43 0.73
N SER A 38 -9.52 16.31 0.89
CA SER A 38 -8.94 16.59 2.20
C SER A 38 -9.93 17.17 3.20
N THR A 39 -11.00 17.79 2.73
CA THR A 39 -12.06 18.39 3.55
C THR A 39 -13.33 17.53 3.60
N ASP A 40 -13.33 16.33 3.03
CA ASP A 40 -14.50 15.47 3.11
C ASP A 40 -14.63 14.79 4.49
N GLN A 41 -15.88 14.44 4.84
CA GLN A 41 -16.22 13.90 6.15
C GLN A 41 -15.51 12.58 6.45
N ILE A 42 -15.25 11.75 5.42
CA ILE A 42 -14.56 10.48 5.57
C ILE A 42 -13.10 10.72 5.95
N GLN A 43 -12.40 11.63 5.26
CA GLN A 43 -11.01 11.96 5.57
C GLN A 43 -10.87 12.68 6.91
N GLU A 44 -11.82 13.53 7.28
CA GLU A 44 -11.85 14.15 8.60
C GLU A 44 -12.00 13.11 9.71
N ARG A 45 -12.98 12.21 9.59
CA ARG A 45 -13.17 11.10 10.52
C ARG A 45 -11.92 10.22 10.60
N LEU A 46 -11.35 9.84 9.45
CA LEU A 46 -10.14 9.01 9.39
C LEU A 46 -8.97 9.65 10.13
N ARG A 47 -8.75 10.96 9.99
CA ARG A 47 -7.70 11.66 10.75
C ARG A 47 -7.92 11.55 12.27
N LEU A 48 -9.15 11.79 12.74
CA LEU A 48 -9.50 11.64 14.15
C LEU A 48 -9.36 10.19 14.67
N GLU A 49 -9.60 9.19 13.81
CA GLU A 49 -9.35 7.80 14.15
C GLU A 49 -7.86 7.48 14.20
N PHE A 50 -7.04 8.06 13.31
CA PHE A 50 -5.59 7.89 13.28
C PHE A 50 -4.89 8.48 14.51
N ASP A 51 -5.42 9.55 15.11
CA ASP A 51 -4.91 10.11 16.37
C ASP A 51 -4.89 9.09 17.53
N LYS A 52 -5.69 8.02 17.42
CA LYS A 52 -5.76 6.94 18.40
C LYS A 52 -4.77 5.81 18.11
N ILE A 53 -4.13 5.79 16.95
CA ILE A 53 -3.21 4.73 16.54
C ILE A 53 -1.78 5.12 16.94
N PRO A 54 -1.06 4.27 17.68
CA PRO A 54 0.29 4.59 18.10
C PRO A 54 1.23 4.67 16.89
N GLU A 55 2.12 5.67 16.89
CA GLU A 55 3.14 5.87 15.86
C GLU A 55 2.61 5.86 14.42
N ALA A 56 1.41 6.41 14.21
CA ALA A 56 0.82 6.57 12.89
C ALA A 56 0.33 8.00 12.70
N GLU A 57 0.77 8.64 11.61
CA GLU A 57 0.25 9.93 11.17
C GLU A 57 -0.44 9.76 9.81
N TYR A 58 -1.57 10.43 9.62
CA TYR A 58 -2.31 10.42 8.36
C TYR A 58 -2.88 11.80 8.06
N GLU A 59 -2.64 12.29 6.84
CA GLU A 59 -3.07 13.64 6.46
C GLU A 59 -4.35 13.68 5.62
N GLY A 60 -4.87 12.50 5.24
CA GLY A 60 -6.17 12.36 4.59
C GLY A 60 -6.29 13.12 3.27
N GLY A 61 -5.40 12.85 2.32
CA GLY A 61 -5.46 13.45 0.98
C GLY A 61 -4.86 14.86 0.86
N ARG A 62 -4.45 15.50 1.96
CA ARG A 62 -3.66 16.74 1.89
C ARG A 62 -2.35 16.44 1.16
N ARG A 63 -2.05 17.27 0.15
CA ARG A 63 -0.72 17.26 -0.47
C ARG A 63 0.24 17.84 0.55
N GLY A 64 1.26 17.07 0.91
CA GLY A 64 2.29 17.55 1.80
C GLY A 64 2.80 18.91 1.31
N GLY A 65 2.77 19.91 2.18
CA GLY A 65 3.20 21.26 1.85
C GLY A 65 4.70 21.32 1.60
N ALA A 66 5.22 22.49 1.19
CA ALA A 66 6.66 22.73 1.12
C ALA A 66 7.38 22.41 2.46
N SER A 67 6.66 22.44 3.58
CA SER A 67 7.10 22.04 4.92
C SER A 67 7.29 20.53 5.12
N ASP A 68 6.57 19.67 4.39
CA ASP A 68 6.65 18.20 4.57
C ASP A 68 7.88 17.58 3.90
N THR A 69 8.45 18.27 2.92
CA THR A 69 9.75 17.88 2.34
C THR A 69 10.90 18.12 3.33
N ILE A 70 10.72 19.03 4.30
CA ILE A 70 11.79 19.52 5.20
C ILE A 70 11.89 18.67 6.49
N LYS A 71 10.81 17.98 6.90
CA LYS A 71 10.84 17.02 8.02
C LYS A 71 10.28 15.69 7.55
N ARG A 72 11.14 14.68 7.33
CA ARG A 72 10.71 13.29 7.15
C ARG A 72 9.97 12.83 8.41
N ARG A 73 8.65 12.91 8.41
CA ARG A 73 7.81 12.35 9.47
C ARG A 73 7.86 10.84 9.34
N LYS A 74 8.65 10.20 10.20
CA LYS A 74 8.94 8.75 10.16
C LYS A 74 7.66 7.88 10.22
N ASN A 75 6.61 8.41 10.85
CA ASN A 75 5.37 7.72 11.14
C ASN A 75 4.22 8.07 10.16
N LEU A 76 4.48 8.90 9.14
CA LEU A 76 3.48 9.32 8.18
C LEU A 76 3.14 8.19 7.21
N LEU A 77 1.85 7.87 7.10
CA LEU A 77 1.27 7.03 6.07
C LEU A 77 0.88 7.93 4.89
N PRO A 78 1.62 7.93 3.76
CA PRO A 78 1.34 8.83 2.66
C PRO A 78 -0.02 8.51 2.03
N SER A 79 -0.85 9.53 1.81
CA SER A 79 -2.20 9.39 1.26
C SER A 79 -2.24 8.54 -0.01
N TYR A 80 -1.34 8.78 -0.96
CA TYR A 80 -1.26 7.97 -2.18
C TYR A 80 -1.00 6.49 -1.89
N THR A 81 -0.04 6.18 -1.00
CA THR A 81 0.28 4.80 -0.63
C THR A 81 -0.88 4.11 0.09
N VAL A 82 -1.61 4.84 0.95
CA VAL A 82 -2.85 4.34 1.57
C VAL A 82 -3.89 3.98 0.50
N GLY A 83 -4.14 4.87 -0.46
CA GLY A 83 -5.06 4.59 -1.56
C GLY A 83 -4.64 3.38 -2.39
N GLN A 84 -3.34 3.25 -2.70
CA GLN A 84 -2.82 2.09 -3.43
C GLN A 84 -2.97 0.79 -2.64
N ALA A 85 -2.71 0.81 -1.32
CA ALA A 85 -2.85 -0.36 -0.46
C ALA A 85 -4.32 -0.83 -0.41
N LEU A 86 -5.26 0.09 -0.18
CA LEU A 86 -6.69 -0.20 -0.20
C LEU A 86 -7.13 -0.72 -1.58
N SER A 87 -6.71 -0.06 -2.66
CA SER A 87 -7.05 -0.47 -4.04
C SER A 87 -6.59 -1.89 -4.33
N ALA A 88 -5.34 -2.23 -4.02
CA ALA A 88 -4.82 -3.57 -4.23
C ALA A 88 -5.54 -4.61 -3.37
N PHE A 89 -5.74 -4.32 -2.09
CA PHE A 89 -6.41 -5.23 -1.16
C PHE A 89 -7.87 -5.50 -1.56
N HIS A 90 -8.59 -4.48 -2.04
CA HIS A 90 -10.02 -4.57 -2.42
C HIS A 90 -10.26 -4.89 -3.90
N GLY A 91 -9.27 -5.47 -4.57
CA GLY A 91 -9.47 -6.13 -5.85
C GLY A 91 -9.12 -5.33 -7.10
N ASP A 92 -8.30 -4.30 -6.95
CA ASP A 92 -7.81 -3.51 -8.07
C ASP A 92 -6.30 -3.22 -7.97
N PRO A 93 -5.45 -4.27 -8.07
CA PRO A 93 -3.99 -4.12 -8.01
C PRO A 93 -3.41 -3.35 -9.21
N VAL A 94 -4.11 -3.33 -10.35
CA VAL A 94 -3.66 -2.59 -11.54
C VAL A 94 -3.87 -1.09 -11.35
N THR A 95 -5.03 -0.67 -10.83
CA THR A 95 -5.25 0.74 -10.47
C THR A 95 -4.30 1.18 -9.36
N ALA A 96 -4.04 0.32 -8.36
CA ALA A 96 -3.04 0.58 -7.33
C ALA A 96 -1.64 0.81 -7.92
N TYR A 97 -1.26 0.04 -8.93
CA TYR A 97 0.06 0.14 -9.56
C TYR A 97 0.20 1.37 -10.47
N ASP A 98 -0.69 1.55 -11.45
CA ASP A 98 -0.51 2.51 -12.54
C ASP A 98 -1.37 3.79 -12.44
N LYS A 99 -2.37 3.82 -11.54
CA LYS A 99 -3.40 4.88 -11.51
C LYS A 99 -3.64 5.45 -10.11
N LYS A 100 -2.58 5.56 -9.30
CA LYS A 100 -2.66 6.06 -7.92
C LYS A 100 -3.28 7.46 -7.79
N SER A 101 -3.11 8.33 -8.79
CA SER A 101 -3.74 9.65 -8.86
C SER A 101 -5.25 9.55 -9.01
N ASP A 102 -5.70 8.62 -9.83
CA ASP A 102 -7.11 8.49 -10.21
C ASP A 102 -7.97 8.07 -9.02
N ILE A 103 -7.39 7.36 -8.05
CA ILE A 103 -8.03 7.02 -6.76
C ILE A 103 -8.50 8.28 -6.02
N TRP A 104 -7.78 9.39 -6.16
CA TRP A 104 -8.08 10.66 -5.46
C TRP A 104 -8.90 11.63 -6.33
N VAL A 105 -8.80 11.51 -7.66
CA VAL A 105 -9.44 12.41 -8.62
C VAL A 105 -10.82 11.89 -9.06
N SER A 106 -10.96 10.59 -9.30
CA SER A 106 -12.23 9.97 -9.72
C SER A 106 -13.13 9.74 -8.52
N GLU A 107 -14.33 10.33 -8.52
CA GLU A 107 -15.35 10.09 -7.49
C GLU A 107 -15.68 8.61 -7.33
N THR A 108 -15.83 7.90 -8.46
CA THR A 108 -16.17 6.48 -8.46
C THR A 108 -15.08 5.63 -7.84
N LEU A 109 -13.81 5.86 -8.19
CA LEU A 109 -12.69 5.11 -7.60
C LEU A 109 -12.49 5.48 -6.12
N TYR A 110 -12.61 6.76 -5.79
CA TYR A 110 -12.49 7.24 -4.42
C TYR A 110 -13.51 6.57 -3.51
N ARG A 111 -14.81 6.68 -3.85
CA ARG A 111 -15.92 6.09 -3.07
C ARG A 111 -15.91 4.57 -3.03
N ARG A 112 -15.19 3.90 -3.94
CA ARG A 112 -15.02 2.45 -3.90
C ARG A 112 -14.12 2.01 -2.73
N PHE A 113 -13.14 2.82 -2.34
CA PHE A 113 -12.15 2.47 -1.33
C PHE A 113 -12.25 3.27 -0.04
N PHE A 114 -12.76 4.50 -0.11
CA PHE A 114 -13.02 5.35 1.04
C PHE A 114 -14.52 5.44 1.25
N THR A 115 -15.00 4.61 2.16
CA THR A 115 -16.42 4.47 2.51
C THR A 115 -16.64 4.73 4.00
N GLU A 116 -17.91 4.78 4.41
CA GLU A 116 -18.25 4.82 5.83
C GLU A 116 -17.69 3.64 6.63
N ARG A 117 -17.42 2.49 6.00
CA ARG A 117 -16.80 1.32 6.64
C ARG A 117 -15.27 1.34 6.69
N THR A 118 -14.63 2.27 5.97
CA THR A 118 -13.17 2.35 5.93
C THR A 118 -12.67 3.01 7.21
N THR A 119 -12.10 2.22 8.12
CA THR A 119 -11.54 2.72 9.39
C THR A 119 -10.04 2.93 9.31
N ALA A 120 -9.46 3.76 10.18
CA ALA A 120 -8.01 3.94 10.27
C ALA A 120 -7.29 2.62 10.58
N ARG A 121 -7.89 1.77 11.42
CA ARG A 121 -7.33 0.44 11.75
C ARG A 121 -7.32 -0.51 10.56
N HIS A 122 -8.36 -0.47 9.73
CA HIS A 122 -8.39 -1.21 8.46
C HIS A 122 -7.35 -0.67 7.46
N ILE A 123 -7.16 0.65 7.42
CA ILE A 123 -6.09 1.25 6.62
C ILE A 123 -4.72 0.75 7.09
N VAL A 124 -4.43 0.74 8.39
CA VAL A 124 -3.17 0.19 8.93
C VAL A 124 -3.01 -1.28 8.55
N PHE A 125 -4.09 -2.07 8.61
CA PHE A 125 -4.08 -3.48 8.20
C PHE A 125 -3.65 -3.65 6.73
N CYS A 126 -4.24 -2.89 5.80
CA CYS A 126 -3.91 -2.94 4.37
C CYS A 126 -2.53 -2.33 4.06
N TYR A 127 -2.24 -1.16 4.63
CA TYR A 127 -1.00 -0.42 4.40
C TYR A 127 0.22 -1.22 4.87
N SER A 128 0.15 -1.80 6.06
CA SER A 128 1.26 -2.57 6.63
C SER A 128 1.60 -3.82 5.83
N LEU A 129 0.62 -4.43 5.15
CA LEU A 129 0.87 -5.54 4.22
C LEU A 129 1.72 -5.08 3.03
N LEU A 130 1.32 -3.98 2.38
CA LEU A 130 2.08 -3.41 1.25
C LEU A 130 3.49 -2.97 1.70
N ASP A 131 3.59 -2.32 2.86
CA ASP A 131 4.86 -1.89 3.44
C ASP A 131 5.78 -3.08 3.73
N ALA A 132 5.28 -4.15 4.36
CA ALA A 132 6.04 -5.37 4.64
C ALA A 132 6.56 -6.05 3.36
N ILE A 133 5.76 -6.10 2.29
CA ILE A 133 6.19 -6.62 0.99
C ILE A 133 7.31 -5.77 0.39
N ASN A 134 7.17 -4.44 0.43
CA ASN A 134 8.20 -3.53 -0.09
C ASN A 134 9.50 -3.60 0.72
N ARG A 135 9.42 -3.74 2.05
CA ARG A 135 10.59 -3.96 2.91
C ARG A 135 11.26 -5.29 2.64
N THR A 136 10.49 -6.35 2.39
CA THR A 136 11.02 -7.66 1.97
C THR A 136 11.83 -7.53 0.68
N ARG A 137 11.28 -6.82 -0.32
CA ARG A 137 12.00 -6.51 -1.57
C ARG A 137 13.29 -5.73 -1.32
N ILE A 138 13.24 -4.69 -0.50
CA ILE A 138 14.43 -3.86 -0.17
C ILE A 138 15.49 -4.70 0.54
N SER A 139 15.09 -5.54 1.50
CA SER A 139 15.99 -6.45 2.22
C SER A 139 16.69 -7.42 1.25
N LEU A 140 15.97 -8.06 0.34
CA LEU A 140 16.56 -8.93 -0.69
C LEU A 140 17.52 -8.17 -1.63
N LEU A 141 17.15 -6.95 -2.03
CA LEU A 141 18.00 -6.09 -2.86
C LEU A 141 19.29 -5.69 -2.13
N GLU A 142 19.21 -5.35 -0.85
CA GLU A 142 20.37 -5.01 -0.03
C GLU A 142 21.28 -6.21 0.19
N LYS A 143 20.71 -7.38 0.46
CA LYS A 143 21.47 -8.64 0.54
C LYS A 143 22.20 -8.90 -0.79
N SER A 144 21.52 -8.73 -1.92
CA SER A 144 22.08 -8.94 -3.26
C SER A 144 23.27 -8.01 -3.57
N LYS A 145 23.22 -6.75 -3.10
CA LYS A 145 24.30 -5.78 -3.27
C LYS A 145 25.50 -6.05 -2.36
N LYS A 146 25.27 -6.45 -1.11
CA LYS A 146 26.33 -6.59 -0.09
C LYS A 146 27.04 -7.94 -0.16
N ASN A 147 26.30 -9.01 -0.47
CA ASN A 147 26.81 -10.38 -0.46
C ASN A 147 26.04 -11.24 -1.49
N ALA A 148 26.33 -11.06 -2.78
CA ALA A 148 25.63 -11.80 -3.84
C ALA A 148 25.68 -13.33 -3.65
N ASP A 149 26.78 -13.85 -3.11
CA ASP A 149 27.00 -15.29 -2.86
C ASP A 149 26.20 -15.85 -1.68
N LYS A 150 25.56 -14.98 -0.87
CA LYS A 150 24.72 -15.40 0.27
C LYS A 150 23.24 -15.49 -0.06
N LEU A 151 22.80 -15.05 -1.26
CA LEU A 151 21.43 -15.28 -1.68
C LEU A 151 21.27 -16.73 -2.10
N THR A 152 20.27 -17.39 -1.52
CA THR A 152 19.76 -18.65 -2.06
C THR A 152 19.16 -18.41 -3.45
N GLU A 153 19.11 -19.45 -4.29
CA GLU A 153 18.49 -19.33 -5.62
C GLU A 153 17.01 -18.90 -5.52
N ILE A 154 16.28 -19.42 -4.53
CA ILE A 154 14.89 -19.00 -4.30
C ILE A 154 14.80 -17.50 -3.95
N GLU A 155 15.71 -16.95 -3.15
CA GLU A 155 15.73 -15.51 -2.85
C GLU A 155 16.03 -14.66 -4.10
N LYS A 156 16.87 -15.16 -5.02
CA LYS A 156 17.13 -14.48 -6.30
C LYS A 156 15.88 -14.45 -7.17
N GLU A 157 15.17 -15.57 -7.30
CA GLU A 157 13.92 -15.67 -8.05
C GLU A 157 12.82 -14.78 -7.46
N GLN A 158 12.67 -14.79 -6.12
CA GLN A 158 11.75 -13.92 -5.41
C GLN A 158 12.06 -12.43 -5.64
N LEU A 159 13.34 -12.06 -5.64
CA LEU A 159 13.74 -10.68 -5.95
C LEU A 159 13.42 -10.32 -7.42
N VAL A 160 13.65 -11.24 -8.36
CA VAL A 160 13.26 -11.06 -9.77
C VAL A 160 11.75 -10.84 -9.89
N PHE A 161 10.94 -11.65 -9.21
CA PHE A 161 9.48 -11.49 -9.15
C PHE A 161 9.08 -10.13 -8.57
N LEU A 162 9.60 -9.75 -7.40
CA LEU A 162 9.24 -8.49 -6.74
C LEU A 162 9.70 -7.24 -7.50
N ASN A 163 10.66 -7.38 -8.41
CA ASN A 163 11.11 -6.30 -9.30
C ASN A 163 10.20 -6.08 -10.52
N ARG A 164 9.25 -6.98 -10.79
CA ARG A 164 8.31 -6.82 -11.90
C ARG A 164 7.29 -5.70 -11.63
N LYS A 165 6.79 -5.11 -12.70
CA LYS A 165 5.87 -3.98 -12.64
C LYS A 165 4.51 -4.40 -12.06
N GLY A 166 4.22 -3.89 -10.86
CA GLY A 166 2.99 -4.17 -10.12
C GLY A 166 3.04 -5.40 -9.22
N ALA A 167 4.19 -6.08 -9.09
CA ALA A 167 4.32 -7.32 -8.31
C ALA A 167 3.91 -7.15 -6.83
N SER A 168 4.32 -6.07 -6.16
CA SER A 168 3.92 -5.83 -4.77
C SER A 168 2.41 -5.74 -4.62
N PHE A 169 1.73 -5.03 -5.53
CA PHE A 169 0.27 -4.86 -5.49
C PHE A 169 -0.47 -6.15 -5.85
N LEU A 170 0.07 -6.93 -6.79
CA LEU A 170 -0.43 -8.27 -7.09
C LEU A 170 -0.37 -9.18 -5.87
N LEU A 171 0.74 -9.16 -5.13
CA LEU A 171 0.92 -9.99 -3.94
C LEU A 171 -0.03 -9.57 -2.81
N VAL A 172 -0.24 -8.26 -2.60
CA VAL A 172 -1.29 -7.75 -1.70
C VAL A 172 -2.66 -8.30 -2.08
N TYR A 173 -3.01 -8.24 -3.37
CA TYR A 173 -4.29 -8.72 -3.87
C TYR A 173 -4.44 -10.24 -3.69
N ALA A 174 -3.41 -11.03 -4.01
CA ALA A 174 -3.41 -12.47 -3.84
C ALA A 174 -3.61 -12.88 -2.38
N ILE A 175 -2.91 -12.23 -1.44
CA ILE A 175 -3.08 -12.43 0.01
C ILE A 175 -4.50 -12.08 0.44
N SER A 176 -5.06 -10.96 -0.03
CA SER A 176 -6.45 -10.58 0.25
C SER A 176 -7.48 -11.60 -0.27
N GLN A 177 -7.26 -12.17 -1.48
CA GLN A 177 -8.15 -13.20 -2.00
C GLN A 177 -8.08 -14.51 -1.22
N SER A 178 -6.96 -14.78 -0.55
CA SER A 178 -6.78 -15.94 0.31
C SER A 178 -7.12 -15.68 1.79
N ILE A 179 -7.73 -14.53 2.13
CA ILE A 179 -7.89 -14.13 3.53
C ILE A 179 -8.76 -15.10 4.35
N GLU A 180 -9.77 -15.73 3.77
CA GLU A 180 -10.58 -16.75 4.45
C GLU A 180 -9.76 -18.02 4.70
N THR A 181 -8.89 -18.42 3.76
CA THR A 181 -7.95 -19.53 3.93
C THR A 181 -6.97 -19.25 5.08
N ILE A 182 -6.44 -18.02 5.12
CA ILE A 182 -5.51 -17.56 6.16
C ILE A 182 -6.21 -17.48 7.52
N CYS A 183 -7.40 -16.90 7.59
CA CYS A 183 -8.14 -16.72 8.85
C CYS A 183 -8.84 -17.99 9.32
N GLY A 184 -9.07 -18.95 8.42
CA GLY A 184 -9.80 -20.18 8.69
C GLY A 184 -11.29 -20.01 8.99
N LYS A 185 -11.87 -18.85 8.66
CA LYS A 185 -13.27 -18.48 8.91
C LYS A 185 -13.78 -17.60 7.77
N SER A 186 -15.10 -17.53 7.61
CA SER A 186 -15.72 -16.67 6.61
C SER A 186 -15.48 -15.19 6.94
N VAL A 187 -15.26 -14.39 5.89
CA VAL A 187 -15.07 -12.94 5.95
C VAL A 187 -16.12 -12.29 5.05
N PRO A 188 -17.33 -12.00 5.57
CA PRO A 188 -18.43 -11.48 4.77
C PRO A 188 -18.11 -10.14 4.10
N ASN A 189 -17.32 -9.31 4.79
CA ASN A 189 -16.86 -8.03 4.27
C ASN A 189 -15.39 -7.79 4.66
N ARG A 190 -14.54 -7.60 3.65
CA ARG A 190 -13.10 -7.37 3.85
C ARG A 190 -12.78 -6.02 4.49
N PHE A 191 -13.69 -5.04 4.44
CA PHE A 191 -13.49 -3.75 5.12
C PHE A 191 -13.52 -3.86 6.64
N ASP A 192 -14.12 -4.93 7.17
CA ASP A 192 -14.25 -5.13 8.61
C ASP A 192 -12.94 -5.76 9.20
N LEU A 193 -12.02 -6.20 8.34
CA LEU A 193 -10.73 -6.77 8.73
C LEU A 193 -9.80 -5.75 9.39
N GLN A 194 -9.30 -6.09 10.57
CA GLN A 194 -8.27 -5.31 11.25
C GLN A 194 -7.49 -6.19 12.23
N PHE A 195 -6.32 -5.73 12.68
CA PHE A 195 -5.65 -6.39 13.80
C PHE A 195 -6.48 -6.22 15.09
N ARG A 196 -6.51 -7.25 15.93
CA ARG A 196 -7.25 -7.28 17.20
C ARG A 196 -6.79 -6.16 18.13
N ASP A 197 -5.48 -6.02 18.28
CA ASP A 197 -4.86 -4.98 19.08
C ASP A 197 -4.70 -3.70 18.26
N ASN A 198 -4.75 -2.55 18.93
CA ASN A 198 -4.44 -1.26 18.32
C ASN A 198 -2.92 -1.06 18.32
N ILE A 199 -2.28 -1.46 17.23
CA ILE A 199 -0.82 -1.56 17.10
C ILE A 199 -0.25 -0.57 16.11
N THR A 200 1.05 -0.32 16.23
CA THR A 200 1.78 0.55 15.30
C THR A 200 1.83 -0.05 13.89
N PRO A 201 1.94 0.76 12.83
CA PRO A 201 2.15 0.28 11.46
C PRO A 201 3.35 -0.64 11.32
N GLU A 202 4.43 -0.37 12.07
CA GLU A 202 5.63 -1.22 12.12
C GLU A 202 5.31 -2.62 12.68
N THR A 203 4.58 -2.69 13.79
CA THR A 203 4.21 -3.96 14.41
C THR A 203 3.25 -4.74 13.52
N ALA A 204 2.30 -4.03 12.90
CA ALA A 204 1.38 -4.60 11.90
C ALA A 204 2.15 -5.21 10.72
N ALA A 205 3.18 -4.53 10.21
CA ALA A 205 4.01 -5.04 9.11
C ALA A 205 4.74 -6.34 9.51
N ARG A 206 5.26 -6.42 10.73
CA ARG A 206 5.88 -7.65 11.27
C ARG A 206 4.91 -8.81 11.37
N ARG A 207 3.63 -8.56 11.71
CA ARG A 207 2.61 -9.62 11.76
C ARG A 207 2.36 -10.26 10.39
N TRP A 208 2.55 -9.51 9.30
CA TRP A 208 2.37 -10.03 7.94
C TRP A 208 3.53 -10.89 7.44
N LEU A 209 4.75 -10.75 7.98
CA LEU A 209 5.95 -11.39 7.44
C LEU A 209 5.81 -12.91 7.24
N PRO A 210 5.33 -13.71 8.23
CA PRO A 210 5.21 -15.15 8.04
C PRO A 210 4.23 -15.53 6.91
N VAL A 211 3.16 -14.75 6.72
CA VAL A 211 2.20 -14.95 5.61
C VAL A 211 2.85 -14.57 4.28
N ILE A 212 3.58 -13.46 4.24
CA ILE A 212 4.30 -13.02 3.03
C ILE A 212 5.32 -14.07 2.59
N GLU A 213 6.08 -14.66 3.52
CA GLU A 213 7.07 -15.70 3.23
C GLU A 213 6.43 -16.92 2.56
N VAL A 214 5.29 -17.39 3.07
CA VAL A 214 4.52 -18.48 2.44
C VAL A 214 4.12 -18.11 1.02
N PHE A 215 3.53 -16.93 0.82
CA PHE A 215 3.05 -16.52 -0.50
C PHE A 215 4.19 -16.27 -1.50
N LEU A 216 5.30 -15.72 -1.03
CA LEU A 216 6.47 -15.43 -1.84
C LEU A 216 7.24 -16.71 -2.20
N SER A 217 7.18 -17.76 -1.37
CA SER A 217 7.69 -19.09 -1.74
C SER A 217 6.96 -19.69 -2.95
N LEU A 218 5.72 -19.27 -3.19
CA LEU A 218 4.86 -19.71 -4.29
C LEU A 218 4.85 -18.74 -5.48
N HIS A 219 5.76 -17.77 -5.54
CA HIS A 219 5.72 -16.68 -6.52
C HIS A 219 5.65 -17.15 -7.99
N THR A 220 6.25 -18.30 -8.32
CA THR A 220 6.19 -18.91 -9.66
C THR A 220 4.77 -19.23 -10.10
N GLN A 221 3.85 -19.43 -9.17
CA GLN A 221 2.43 -19.68 -9.45
C GLN A 221 1.65 -18.40 -9.80
N LEU A 222 2.27 -17.21 -9.71
CA LEU A 222 1.71 -15.93 -10.11
C LEU A 222 2.22 -15.44 -11.48
N GLU A 223 3.03 -16.23 -12.18
CA GLU A 223 3.60 -15.87 -13.49
C GLU A 223 2.52 -15.50 -14.51
N ASP A 224 1.42 -16.26 -14.56
CA ASP A 224 0.25 -16.03 -15.42
C ASP A 224 -0.42 -14.66 -15.19
N ALA A 225 -0.16 -14.00 -14.05
CA ALA A 225 -0.68 -12.68 -13.76
C ALA A 225 0.13 -11.56 -14.43
N PHE A 226 1.23 -11.87 -15.12
CA PHE A 226 2.04 -10.91 -15.87
C PHE A 226 1.86 -11.07 -17.39
N SER A 227 1.83 -9.94 -18.09
CA SER A 227 1.96 -9.86 -19.54
C SER A 227 2.99 -8.79 -19.85
N ARG A 228 4.01 -9.10 -20.67
CA ARG A 228 5.12 -8.18 -20.97
C ARG A 228 5.75 -7.57 -19.71
N ASN A 229 6.00 -8.41 -18.70
CA ASN A 229 6.61 -8.05 -17.42
C ASN A 229 5.84 -7.02 -16.56
N ARG A 230 4.52 -6.89 -16.78
CA ARG A 230 3.62 -6.04 -15.98
C ARG A 230 2.28 -6.73 -15.75
N ILE A 231 1.60 -6.39 -14.67
CA ILE A 231 0.24 -6.88 -14.43
C ILE A 231 -0.79 -6.17 -15.31
N SER A 232 -1.87 -6.86 -15.65
CA SER A 232 -3.04 -6.30 -16.33
C SER A 232 -4.33 -6.87 -15.72
N ASN A 233 -5.47 -6.20 -15.92
CA ASN A 233 -6.74 -6.68 -15.36
C ASN A 233 -7.10 -8.07 -15.87
N GLU A 234 -6.76 -8.38 -17.12
CA GLU A 234 -7.02 -9.68 -17.72
C GLU A 234 -6.12 -10.77 -17.13
N SER A 235 -4.80 -10.52 -17.05
CA SER A 235 -3.85 -11.51 -16.54
C SER A 235 -4.09 -11.77 -15.05
N VAL A 236 -4.37 -10.73 -14.26
CA VAL A 236 -4.71 -10.85 -12.83
C VAL A 236 -5.97 -11.69 -12.62
N LYS A 237 -7.03 -11.47 -13.41
CA LYS A 237 -8.26 -12.25 -13.34
C LYS A 237 -8.07 -13.73 -13.67
N LYS A 238 -7.09 -14.07 -14.52
CA LYS A 238 -6.78 -15.47 -14.88
C LYS A 238 -5.84 -16.14 -13.88
N GLY A 239 -4.79 -15.45 -13.43
CA GLY A 239 -3.73 -16.03 -12.61
C GLY A 239 -4.09 -16.17 -11.13
N VAL A 240 -4.71 -15.14 -10.53
CA VAL A 240 -4.93 -15.11 -9.07
C VAL A 240 -5.88 -16.20 -8.57
N PRO A 241 -7.00 -16.54 -9.23
CA PRO A 241 -7.86 -17.63 -8.76
C PRO A 241 -7.15 -18.99 -8.68
N LYS A 242 -6.27 -19.30 -9.65
CA LYS A 242 -5.47 -20.53 -9.63
C LYS A 242 -4.52 -20.54 -8.42
N PHE A 243 -3.82 -19.43 -8.21
CA PHE A 243 -2.92 -19.24 -7.08
C PHE A 243 -3.64 -19.42 -5.74
N VAL A 244 -4.82 -18.82 -5.58
CA VAL A 244 -5.65 -18.95 -4.37
C VAL A 244 -6.03 -20.41 -4.12
N GLY A 245 -6.36 -21.17 -5.18
CA GLY A 245 -6.62 -22.60 -5.09
C GLY A 245 -5.42 -23.41 -4.59
N ILE A 246 -4.21 -23.06 -5.03
CA ILE A 246 -2.96 -23.67 -4.54
C ILE A 246 -2.73 -23.35 -3.06
N VAL A 247 -2.90 -22.08 -2.66
CA VAL A 247 -2.78 -21.71 -1.22
C VAL A 247 -3.80 -22.47 -0.37
N ALA A 248 -5.02 -22.66 -0.88
CA ALA A 248 -6.05 -23.43 -0.18
C ALA A 248 -5.67 -24.91 -0.01
N SER A 249 -5.07 -25.55 -1.03
CA SER A 249 -4.62 -26.94 -0.91
C SER A 249 -3.46 -27.11 0.08
N LEU A 250 -2.62 -26.07 0.23
CA LEU A 250 -1.50 -26.03 1.17
C LEU A 250 -1.88 -25.55 2.59
N ARG A 251 -3.15 -25.25 2.85
CA ARG A 251 -3.62 -24.73 4.16
C ARG A 251 -3.20 -25.62 5.32
N LYS A 252 -3.31 -26.95 5.18
CA LYS A 252 -2.93 -27.91 6.23
C LYS A 252 -1.43 -27.86 6.54
N LEU A 253 -0.59 -27.70 5.51
CA LEU A 253 0.86 -27.62 5.65
C LEU A 253 1.28 -26.35 6.41
N HIS A 254 0.61 -25.23 6.16
CA HIS A 254 0.90 -23.94 6.81
C HIS A 254 -0.06 -23.61 7.96
N GLN A 255 -0.72 -24.62 8.54
CA GLN A 255 -1.77 -24.42 9.55
C GLN A 255 -1.28 -23.60 10.74
N GLN A 256 -0.07 -23.85 11.24
CA GLN A 256 0.49 -23.12 12.38
C GLN A 256 0.61 -21.62 12.06
N ILE A 257 1.27 -21.28 10.95
CA ILE A 257 1.47 -19.90 10.49
C ILE A 257 0.14 -19.16 10.34
N PHE A 258 -0.82 -19.78 9.65
CA PHE A 258 -2.13 -19.18 9.41
C PHE A 258 -2.95 -19.05 10.69
N SER A 259 -2.92 -20.04 11.58
CA SER A 259 -3.62 -19.97 12.87
C SER A 259 -3.04 -18.88 13.79
N ASP A 260 -1.71 -18.73 13.81
CA ASP A 260 -1.05 -17.70 14.61
C ASP A 260 -1.32 -16.30 14.05
N PHE A 261 -1.34 -16.14 12.73
CA PHE A 261 -1.80 -14.90 12.12
C PHE A 261 -3.27 -14.62 12.47
N ALA A 262 -4.16 -15.60 12.30
CA ALA A 262 -5.60 -15.47 12.54
C ALA A 262 -5.94 -15.06 13.99
N LYS A 263 -5.16 -15.51 14.98
CA LYS A 263 -5.31 -15.08 16.39
C LYS A 263 -5.15 -13.57 16.56
N ASN A 264 -4.42 -12.91 15.67
CA ASN A 264 -4.19 -11.46 15.70
C ASN A 264 -5.20 -10.66 14.88
N VAL A 265 -6.14 -11.31 14.18
CA VAL A 265 -7.10 -10.64 13.28
C VAL A 265 -8.51 -10.69 13.88
N GLN A 266 -9.21 -9.57 13.77
CA GLN A 266 -10.63 -9.46 14.07
C GLN A 266 -11.43 -9.07 12.81
N LEU A 267 -12.69 -9.49 12.83
CA LEU A 267 -13.73 -9.16 11.86
C LEU A 267 -14.73 -8.23 12.54
#